data_AF-A0A2T5J9N6-F1
#
_entry.id   AF-A0A2T5J9N6-F1
#
_cell.length_a   1.000
_cell.length_b   1.000
_cell.length_c   1.000
_cell.angle_alpha   90.00
_cell.angle_beta   90.00
_cell.angle_gamma   90.00
#
_symmetry.space_group_name_H-M   'P 1'
#
loop_
_entity.id
_entity.type
_entity.pdbx_description
1 polymer ?
#
loop_
_entity_poly.entity_id
_entity_poly.type
_entity_poly.pdbx_seq_one_letter_code
_entity_poly.pdbx_strand_id
1 'polypeptide(L)'
;MEHDYLQSKKFKKKTAKNGVWFILVLAALFLFTLFKFASSGGIGMLAMGPPSSGEVYDMAKQFVKATTRSERVDFPESGFQFAQKTDSIYVVRSVMETTSPSGEKRTLNFKAIMQFKGGRHDNMSNWSLLNISED
;
A
#
# COMPACT_ATOMS: atom_id res chain seq x y z
N MET A 1 29.41 -34.47 -52.55
CA MET A 1 28.24 -34.28 -51.65
C MET A 1 28.62 -34.22 -50.16
N GLU A 2 29.91 -34.21 -49.79
CA GLU A 2 30.34 -34.25 -48.38
C GLU A 2 30.55 -32.85 -47.76
N HIS A 3 30.89 -31.85 -48.57
CA HIS A 3 31.17 -30.49 -48.10
C HIS A 3 29.94 -29.72 -47.60
N ASP A 4 28.74 -30.08 -48.05
CA ASP A 4 27.48 -29.42 -47.64
C ASP A 4 27.02 -29.83 -46.23
N TYR A 5 27.31 -31.07 -45.84
CA TYR A 5 26.85 -31.62 -44.56
C TYR A 5 27.60 -31.02 -43.36
N LEU A 6 28.87 -30.63 -43.54
CA LEU A 6 29.68 -30.01 -42.50
C LEU A 6 29.37 -28.52 -42.29
N GLN A 7 28.92 -27.81 -43.35
CA GLN A 7 28.52 -26.41 -43.24
C GLN A 7 27.19 -26.25 -42.50
N SER A 8 26.19 -27.07 -42.82
CA SER A 8 24.87 -26.99 -42.18
C SER A 8 24.91 -27.23 -40.65
N LYS A 9 25.79 -28.12 -40.17
CA LYS A 9 26.00 -28.36 -38.73
C LYS A 9 26.64 -27.16 -38.02
N LYS A 10 27.57 -26.44 -38.67
CA LYS A 10 28.19 -25.23 -38.11
C LYS A 10 27.19 -24.06 -38.03
N PHE A 11 26.36 -23.88 -39.06
CA PHE A 11 25.31 -22.86 -39.07
C PHE A 11 24.24 -23.11 -38.01
N LYS A 12 23.74 -24.35 -37.88
CA LYS A 12 22.75 -24.71 -36.84
C LYS A 12 23.27 -24.48 -35.42
N LYS A 13 24.54 -24.77 -35.15
CA LYS A 13 25.16 -24.57 -33.82
C LYS A 13 25.35 -23.07 -33.49
N LYS A 14 25.63 -22.23 -34.49
CA LYS A 14 25.78 -20.77 -34.33
C LYS A 14 24.43 -20.08 -34.07
N THR A 15 23.39 -20.46 -34.81
CA THR A 15 22.04 -19.91 -34.63
C THR A 15 21.41 -20.34 -33.31
N ALA A 16 21.60 -21.60 -32.88
CA ALA A 16 21.11 -22.09 -31.59
C ALA A 16 21.76 -21.35 -30.40
N LYS A 17 23.07 -21.08 -30.46
CA LYS A 17 23.77 -20.30 -29.42
C LYS A 17 23.24 -18.87 -29.30
N ASN A 18 22.93 -18.22 -30.43
CA ASN A 18 22.35 -16.89 -30.44
C ASN A 18 20.92 -16.87 -29.89
N GLY A 19 20.12 -17.91 -30.17
CA GLY A 19 18.77 -18.04 -29.62
C GLY A 19 18.78 -18.20 -28.09
N VAL A 20 19.65 -19.06 -27.55
CA VAL A 20 19.80 -19.23 -26.09
C VAL A 20 20.26 -17.93 -25.42
N TRP A 21 21.20 -17.21 -26.04
CA TRP A 21 21.63 -15.90 -25.55
C TRP A 21 20.47 -14.89 -25.51
N PHE A 22 19.65 -14.85 -26.56
CA PHE A 22 18.50 -13.95 -26.63
C PHE A 22 17.45 -14.25 -25.56
N ILE A 23 17.17 -15.53 -25.30
CA ILE A 23 16.26 -15.97 -24.23
C ILE A 23 16.78 -15.53 -22.86
N LEU A 24 18.09 -15.67 -22.60
CA LEU A 24 18.70 -15.21 -21.34
C LEU A 24 18.59 -13.70 -21.16
N VAL A 25 18.78 -12.91 -22.22
CA VAL A 25 18.61 -11.46 -22.19
C VAL A 25 17.16 -11.07 -21.90
N LEU A 26 16.19 -11.74 -22.54
CA LEU A 26 14.76 -11.52 -22.27
C LEU A 26 14.38 -11.88 -20.82
N ALA A 27 14.88 -13.01 -20.32
CA ALA A 27 14.67 -13.42 -18.94
C ALA A 27 15.25 -12.41 -17.95
N ALA A 28 16.46 -11.90 -18.21
CA ALA A 28 17.08 -10.87 -17.39
C ALA A 28 16.28 -9.55 -17.42
N LEU A 29 15.79 -9.12 -18.58
CA LEU A 29 14.93 -7.94 -18.71
C LEU A 29 13.62 -8.13 -17.95
N PHE A 30 13.00 -9.30 -18.03
CA PHE A 30 11.77 -9.61 -17.30
C PHE A 30 11.99 -9.60 -15.78
N LEU A 31 13.07 -10.20 -15.30
CA LEU A 31 13.43 -10.13 -13.88
C LEU A 31 13.73 -8.69 -13.44
N PHE A 32 14.38 -7.90 -14.30
CA PHE A 32 14.63 -6.48 -14.04
C PHE A 32 13.34 -5.67 -13.96
N THR A 33 12.36 -5.91 -14.84
CA THR A 33 11.06 -5.22 -14.76
C THR A 33 10.28 -5.63 -13.52
N LEU A 34 10.28 -6.91 -13.14
CA LEU A 34 9.69 -7.37 -11.89
C LEU A 34 10.35 -6.73 -10.66
N PHE A 35 11.68 -6.69 -10.62
CA PHE A 35 12.42 -6.07 -9.53
C PHE A 35 12.15 -4.57 -9.43
N LYS A 36 12.11 -3.87 -10.58
CA LYS A 36 11.79 -2.45 -10.65
C LYS A 36 10.35 -2.18 -10.18
N PHE A 37 9.38 -3.02 -10.57
CA PHE A 37 7.98 -2.90 -10.18
C PHE A 37 7.75 -3.21 -8.68
N ALA A 38 8.44 -4.22 -8.16
CA ALA A 38 8.42 -4.56 -6.73
C ALA A 38 9.05 -3.44 -5.88
N SER A 39 10.17 -2.87 -6.34
CA SER A 39 10.86 -1.78 -5.63
C SER A 39 10.13 -0.44 -5.75
N SER A 40 9.35 -0.21 -6.81
CA SER A 40 8.56 1.01 -7.00
C SER A 40 7.23 1.01 -6.21
N GLY A 41 6.99 0.04 -5.32
CA GLY A 41 5.78 -0.02 -4.50
C GLY A 41 4.50 -0.20 -5.32
N GLY A 42 4.59 -0.93 -6.44
CA GLY A 42 3.51 -1.11 -7.44
C GLY A 42 2.31 -1.96 -7.01
N ILE A 43 2.16 -2.25 -5.71
CA ILE A 43 0.93 -2.89 -5.17
C ILE A 43 -0.24 -1.88 -5.12
N GLY A 44 0.04 -0.58 -5.22
CA GLY A 44 -0.97 0.49 -5.17
C GLY A 44 -2.00 0.51 -6.30
N MET A 45 -1.83 -0.26 -7.40
CA MET A 45 -2.83 -0.36 -8.47
C MET A 45 -4.03 -1.24 -8.10
N LEU A 46 -3.97 -2.03 -7.03
CA LEU A 46 -5.11 -2.85 -6.57
C LEU A 46 -6.10 -2.09 -5.69
N ALA A 47 -5.75 -0.88 -5.23
CA ALA A 47 -6.59 -0.06 -4.34
C ALA A 47 -7.48 0.95 -5.10
N MET A 48 -7.95 0.62 -6.30
CA MET A 48 -8.87 1.48 -7.07
C MET A 48 -10.35 1.34 -6.65
N GLY A 49 -10.65 0.45 -5.70
CA GLY A 49 -11.99 0.27 -5.13
C GLY A 49 -12.27 1.21 -3.96
N PRO A 50 -13.46 1.12 -3.33
CA PRO A 50 -13.70 1.79 -2.06
C PRO A 50 -12.77 1.20 -0.97
N PRO A 51 -12.27 2.03 -0.04
CA PRO A 51 -11.46 1.57 1.08
C PRO A 51 -12.26 0.66 2.01
N SER A 52 -11.59 -0.38 2.51
CA SER A 52 -12.10 -1.27 3.54
C SER A 52 -12.20 -0.56 4.89
N SER A 53 -12.99 -1.12 5.81
CA SER A 53 -13.12 -0.59 7.17
C SER A 53 -11.79 -0.53 7.93
N GLY A 54 -10.89 -1.49 7.68
CA GLY A 54 -9.53 -1.51 8.25
C GLY A 54 -8.66 -0.37 7.72
N GLU A 55 -8.66 -0.14 6.41
CA GLU A 55 -7.91 0.97 5.80
C GLU A 55 -8.41 2.33 6.27
N VAL A 56 -9.74 2.47 6.39
CA VAL A 56 -10.35 3.68 6.95
C VAL A 56 -9.91 3.86 8.41
N TYR A 57 -9.93 2.79 9.21
CA TYR A 57 -9.50 2.86 10.60
C TYR A 57 -8.01 3.24 10.72
N ASP A 58 -7.15 2.67 9.90
CA ASP A 58 -5.73 3.00 9.87
C ASP A 58 -5.50 4.46 9.50
N MET A 59 -6.25 4.99 8.53
CA MET A 59 -6.20 6.40 8.19
C MET A 59 -6.73 7.30 9.32
N ALA A 60 -7.80 6.89 10.01
CA ALA A 60 -8.32 7.62 11.16
C ALA A 60 -7.26 7.73 12.27
N LYS A 61 -6.54 6.65 12.58
CA LYS A 61 -5.41 6.67 13.53
C LYS A 61 -4.33 7.67 13.12
N GLN A 62 -4.02 7.78 11.83
CA GLN A 62 -3.02 8.76 11.35
C GLN A 62 -3.50 10.20 11.57
N PHE A 63 -4.75 10.51 11.25
CA PHE A 63 -5.32 11.84 11.50
C PHE A 63 -5.36 12.18 12.99
N VAL A 64 -5.83 11.26 13.83
CA VAL A 64 -5.86 11.44 15.29
C VAL A 64 -4.45 11.70 15.82
N LYS A 65 -3.46 10.87 15.46
CA LYS A 65 -2.06 11.08 15.88
C LYS A 65 -1.50 12.44 15.45
N ALA A 66 -1.92 12.96 14.29
CA ALA A 66 -1.48 14.26 13.80
C ALA A 66 -2.16 15.43 14.52
N THR A 67 -3.37 15.24 15.06
CA THR A 67 -4.14 16.30 15.75
C THR A 67 -3.97 16.29 17.26
N THR A 68 -3.75 15.13 17.86
CA THR A 68 -3.61 14.99 19.32
C THR A 68 -2.22 15.47 19.76
N ARG A 69 -2.16 16.32 20.79
CA ARG A 69 -0.92 16.93 21.31
C ARG A 69 -0.12 16.00 22.24
N SER A 70 -0.59 14.79 22.51
CA SER A 70 0.07 13.83 23.41
C SER A 70 1.27 13.17 22.74
N GLU A 71 2.38 13.04 23.47
CA GLU A 71 3.63 12.45 22.96
C GLU A 71 3.51 10.95 22.67
N ARG A 72 2.55 10.26 23.32
CA ARG A 72 2.26 8.85 23.09
C ARG A 72 0.76 8.60 23.03
N VAL A 73 0.32 8.09 21.89
CA VAL A 73 -1.07 7.69 21.63
C VAL A 73 -1.06 6.25 21.15
N ASP A 74 -1.65 5.36 21.94
CA ASP A 74 -1.88 3.96 21.63
C ASP A 74 -3.36 3.75 21.26
N PHE A 75 -3.62 2.81 20.36
CA PHE A 75 -4.96 2.49 19.89
C PHE A 75 -5.23 1.04 20.27
N PRO A 76 -5.91 0.78 21.41
CA PRO A 76 -6.18 -0.58 21.83
C PRO A 76 -7.03 -1.32 20.79
N GLU A 77 -6.83 -2.64 20.68
CA GLU A 77 -7.55 -3.49 19.71
C GLU A 77 -9.04 -3.67 20.02
N SER A 78 -9.53 -3.08 21.12
CA SER A 78 -10.96 -2.97 21.40
C SER A 78 -11.67 -2.42 20.17
N GLY A 79 -12.58 -3.22 19.62
CA GLY A 79 -13.12 -3.03 18.27
C GLY A 79 -13.57 -1.60 17.97
N PHE A 80 -13.36 -1.17 16.73
CA PHE A 80 -13.83 0.12 16.23
C PHE A 80 -15.22 -0.01 15.60
N GLN A 81 -16.00 1.06 15.67
CA GLN A 81 -17.23 1.19 14.91
C GLN A 81 -16.94 1.93 13.61
N PHE A 82 -17.47 1.42 12.51
CA PHE A 82 -17.33 1.98 11.19
C PHE A 82 -18.71 2.19 10.57
N ALA A 83 -18.90 3.36 9.95
CA ALA A 83 -20.08 3.65 9.16
C ALA A 83 -19.69 4.42 7.90
N GLN A 84 -20.28 4.06 6.78
CA GLN A 84 -20.22 4.83 5.54
C GLN A 84 -21.48 5.69 5.44
N LYS A 85 -21.31 7.02 5.35
CA LYS A 85 -22.45 7.96 5.23
C LYS A 85 -22.89 8.18 3.78
N THR A 86 -21.93 8.17 2.86
CA THR A 86 -22.14 8.30 1.39
C THR A 86 -20.94 7.67 0.68
N ASP A 87 -20.91 7.69 -0.65
CA ASP A 87 -19.94 6.97 -1.50
C ASP A 87 -18.47 7.30 -1.20
N SER A 88 -18.19 8.42 -0.53
CA SER A 88 -16.84 8.84 -0.15
C SER A 88 -16.65 9.32 1.30
N ILE A 89 -17.70 9.30 2.14
CA ILE A 89 -17.60 9.79 3.53
C ILE A 89 -17.68 8.63 4.51
N TYR A 90 -16.66 8.54 5.34
CA TYR A 90 -16.49 7.48 6.32
C TYR A 90 -16.44 8.06 7.73
N VAL A 91 -17.06 7.34 8.66
CA VAL A 91 -17.11 7.67 10.08
C VAL A 91 -16.52 6.52 10.86
N VAL A 92 -15.50 6.83 11.65
CA VAL A 92 -14.86 5.90 12.58
C VAL A 92 -15.13 6.38 14.00
N ARG A 93 -15.51 5.47 14.88
CA ARG A 93 -15.49 5.69 16.32
C ARG A 93 -14.67 4.60 16.98
N SER A 94 -13.75 5.00 17.85
CA SER A 94 -12.94 4.06 18.62
C SER A 94 -12.40 4.76 19.86
N VAL A 95 -11.55 4.08 20.60
CA VAL A 95 -10.87 4.58 21.79
C VAL A 95 -9.39 4.72 21.50
N MET A 96 -8.77 5.69 22.15
CA MET A 96 -7.33 5.87 22.18
C MET A 96 -6.86 6.01 23.62
N GLU A 97 -5.68 5.49 23.89
CA GLU A 97 -4.99 5.67 25.16
C GLU A 97 -3.90 6.71 24.96
N THR A 98 -4.00 7.81 25.70
CA THR A 98 -3.01 8.87 25.71
C THR A 98 -2.20 8.79 26.99
N THR A 99 -0.89 8.95 26.89
CA THR A 99 -0.02 9.11 28.06
C THR A 99 0.46 10.55 28.12
N SER A 100 0.14 11.23 29.21
CA SER A 100 0.59 12.59 29.46
C SER A 100 2.08 12.63 29.84
N PRO A 101 2.73 13.81 29.78
CA PRO A 101 4.13 13.96 30.21
C PRO A 101 4.39 13.57 31.67
N SER A 102 3.37 13.61 32.54
CA SER A 102 3.46 13.17 33.93
C SER A 102 3.36 11.65 34.09
N GLY A 103 3.16 10.90 33.00
CA GLY A 103 2.98 9.44 33.01
C GLY A 103 1.55 8.99 33.28
N GLU A 104 0.60 9.91 33.46
CA GLU A 104 -0.82 9.58 33.63
C GLU A 104 -1.38 9.06 32.30
N LYS A 105 -1.98 7.86 32.33
CA LYS A 105 -2.67 7.24 31.20
C LYS A 105 -4.15 7.63 31.23
N ARG A 106 -4.68 8.08 30.10
CA ARG A 106 -6.09 8.41 29.91
C ARG A 106 -6.63 7.73 28.68
N THR A 107 -7.75 7.03 28.82
CA THR A 107 -8.51 6.49 27.69
C THR A 107 -9.53 7.54 27.26
N LEU A 108 -9.50 7.91 25.99
CA LEU A 108 -10.39 8.87 25.36
C LEU A 108 -11.12 8.21 24.20
N ASN A 109 -12.38 8.55 24.02
CA ASN A 109 -13.11 8.16 22.83
C ASN A 109 -12.80 9.16 21.73
N PHE A 110 -12.64 8.69 20.50
CA PHE A 110 -12.54 9.58 19.35
C PHE A 110 -13.52 9.20 18.27
N LYS A 111 -13.94 10.22 17.52
CA LYS A 111 -14.74 10.08 16.33
C LYS A 111 -14.10 10.87 15.20
N ALA A 112 -13.74 10.18 14.13
CA ALA A 112 -13.19 10.77 12.92
C ALA A 112 -14.21 10.69 11.78
N ILE A 113 -14.44 11.81 11.11
CA ILE A 113 -15.22 11.91 9.87
C ILE A 113 -14.26 12.30 8.77
N MET A 114 -14.11 11.44 7.77
CA MET A 114 -13.13 11.60 6.70
C MET A 114 -13.79 11.41 5.34
N GLN A 115 -13.29 12.12 4.35
CA GLN A 115 -13.67 11.97 2.96
C GLN A 115 -12.51 11.37 2.16
N PHE A 116 -12.78 10.31 1.40
CA PHE A 116 -11.83 9.75 0.45
C PHE A 116 -11.95 10.45 -0.91
N LYS A 117 -10.83 10.92 -1.45
CA LYS A 117 -10.76 11.67 -2.73
C LYS A 117 -10.35 10.80 -3.92
N GLY A 118 -10.15 9.50 -3.72
CA GLY A 118 -9.65 8.58 -4.74
C GLY A 118 -8.12 8.46 -4.73
N GLY A 119 -7.61 7.38 -5.34
CA GLY A 119 -6.19 7.05 -5.35
C GLY A 119 -5.86 5.93 -4.36
N ARG A 120 -4.63 5.91 -3.83
CA ARG A 120 -4.23 4.90 -2.84
C ARG A 120 -4.83 5.18 -1.46
N HIS A 121 -5.36 4.15 -0.81
CA HIS A 121 -5.99 4.23 0.52
C HIS A 121 -4.99 4.57 1.64
N ASP A 122 -3.73 4.14 1.50
CA ASP A 122 -2.68 4.35 2.50
C ASP A 122 -2.06 5.76 2.47
N ASN A 123 -2.37 6.56 1.44
CA ASN A 123 -1.80 7.89 1.30
C ASN A 123 -2.75 8.95 1.86
N MET A 124 -2.36 9.58 2.97
CA MET A 124 -3.11 10.65 3.65
C MET A 124 -3.50 11.82 2.73
N SER A 125 -2.72 12.14 1.68
CA SER A 125 -3.08 13.21 0.73
C SER A 125 -4.35 12.92 -0.08
N ASN A 126 -4.72 11.64 -0.20
CA ASN A 126 -5.94 11.18 -0.87
C ASN A 126 -7.16 11.20 0.06
N TRP A 127 -6.99 11.66 1.30
CA TRP A 127 -8.05 11.83 2.27
C TRP A 127 -8.22 13.31 2.64
N SER A 128 -9.40 13.63 3.15
CA SER A 128 -9.70 14.92 3.75
C SER A 128 -10.34 14.67 5.11
N LEU A 129 -9.77 15.24 6.16
CA LEU A 129 -10.39 15.20 7.48
C LEU A 129 -11.49 16.27 7.51
N LEU A 130 -12.74 15.83 7.65
CA LEU A 130 -13.89 16.74 7.75
C LEU A 130 -14.13 17.16 9.19
N ASN A 131 -13.96 16.22 10.14
CA ASN A 131 -14.13 16.50 11.56
C ASN A 131 -13.40 15.44 12.40
N ILE A 132 -12.86 15.86 13.54
CA ILE A 132 -12.38 14.99 14.60
C ILE A 132 -12.92 15.52 15.93
N SER A 133 -13.49 14.64 16.73
CA SER A 133 -13.90 14.95 18.10
C SER A 133 -13.33 13.92 19.06
N GLU A 134 -12.91 14.38 20.24
CA GLU A 134 -12.36 13.59 21.33
C GLU A 134 -13.22 13.83 22.57
N ASP A 135 -13.70 12.76 23.21
CA ASP A 135 -14.56 12.78 24.40
C ASP A 135 -13.95 11.94 25.54
#